data_AF-A0A100WVQ6-F1
#
_entry.id   AF-A0A100WVQ6-F1
#
_cell.length_a   1.000
_cell.length_b   1.000
_cell.length_c   1.000
_cell.angle_alpha   90.00
_cell.angle_beta   90.00
_cell.angle_gamma   90.00
#
_symmetry.space_group_name_H-M   'P 1'
#
loop_
_entity.id
_entity.type
_entity.pdbx_description
1 polymer ?
#
loop_
_entity_poly.entity_id
_entity_poly.type
_entity_poly.pdbx_seq_one_letter_code
_entity_poly.pdbx_strand_id
1 'polypeptide(L)'
;MIAIGNLLAEYKELPSPSSEPPVLTLTEKNGFVHQSDRFHKRLATEDVSKYKVVRRNDIAFNPYLLWAGAVAQNTIVDEGIISPLYPTFKVRNGFDPRYVARLLLSPQMISVYDTIAFGSVPRRRRSSVSDFLALEITDPPSLDEQRRIAAILDCADSLRTKRRQIVSAFESLRQSVFIDMFGDPASNPRGLPTGTIRDLVQSADYGTSEKSSQEGDIAVLRMNNVTYGGDIDLRELKYMTLPVDKYDRYTVRKGDVLFNRTNSADLVGKTAVYHGDNRLAYAGYLVRLRVHDGFSPDFLSGVLNSDYGKATLRGMCKSIVGMANINAKEVQTIRTLIPPAADQAKYSVRIERIRAEKDRHRAALAALDRLFESVQARAFRREP
;
A
#
# COMPACT_ATOMS: atom_id res chain seq x y z
N MET A 1 -14.49 -7.63 -34.35
CA MET A 1 -13.13 -7.61 -33.77
C MET A 1 -12.29 -6.69 -34.64
N ILE A 2 -11.45 -5.87 -34.02
CA ILE A 2 -10.61 -4.87 -34.68
C ILE A 2 -9.20 -4.91 -34.10
N ALA A 3 -8.18 -4.77 -34.95
CA ALA A 3 -6.80 -4.70 -34.48
C ALA A 3 -6.50 -3.38 -33.75
N ILE A 4 -5.65 -3.39 -32.71
CA ILE A 4 -5.18 -2.18 -32.01
C ILE A 4 -4.57 -1.17 -32.98
N GLY A 5 -3.92 -1.65 -34.04
CA GLY A 5 -3.39 -0.83 -35.13
C GLY A 5 -4.43 0.00 -35.87
N ASN A 6 -5.74 -0.25 -35.71
CA ASN A 6 -6.79 0.60 -36.23
C ASN A 6 -7.21 1.73 -35.27
N LEU A 7 -6.84 1.63 -33.99
CA LEU A 7 -7.08 2.65 -32.97
C LEU A 7 -5.86 3.56 -32.79
N LEU A 8 -4.66 3.03 -33.05
CA LEU A 8 -3.39 3.70 -32.80
C LEU A 8 -2.59 3.90 -34.08
N ALA A 9 -1.92 5.05 -34.19
CA ALA A 9 -0.93 5.32 -35.21
C ALA A 9 0.43 5.56 -34.53
N GLU A 10 1.42 4.70 -34.81
CA GLU A 10 2.78 4.93 -34.35
C GLU A 10 3.33 6.21 -35.00
N TYR A 11 4.08 7.00 -34.24
CA TYR A 11 4.80 8.15 -34.75
C TYR A 11 6.15 8.28 -34.07
N LYS A 12 7.07 8.98 -34.74
CA LYS A 12 8.38 9.36 -34.22
C LYS A 12 8.63 10.81 -34.58
N GLU A 13 8.72 11.66 -33.57
CA GLU A 13 8.92 13.10 -33.71
C GLU A 13 9.99 13.55 -32.71
N LEU A 14 10.96 14.33 -33.17
CA LEU A 14 12.00 14.91 -32.32
C LEU A 14 11.57 16.30 -31.83
N PRO A 15 12.01 16.74 -30.64
CA PRO A 15 11.68 18.07 -30.14
C PRO A 15 12.28 19.16 -31.04
N SER A 16 11.65 20.33 -31.04
CA SER A 16 12.22 21.49 -31.74
C SER A 16 13.52 21.93 -31.06
N PRO A 17 14.56 22.40 -31.79
CA PRO A 17 15.83 22.81 -31.19
C PRO A 17 15.71 23.94 -30.15
N SER A 18 14.63 24.72 -30.20
CA SER A 18 14.33 25.82 -29.27
C SER A 18 13.42 25.42 -28.11
N SER A 19 12.96 24.17 -28.04
CA SER A 19 12.07 23.68 -26.99
C SER A 19 12.86 22.91 -25.93
N GLU A 20 12.62 23.21 -24.65
CA GLU A 20 13.15 22.46 -23.51
C GLU A 20 12.01 21.75 -22.74
N PRO A 21 11.32 20.77 -23.37
CA PRO A 21 10.24 20.05 -22.72
C PRO A 21 10.77 19.15 -21.58
N PRO A 22 9.97 18.90 -20.54
CA PRO A 22 10.37 18.04 -19.42
C PRO A 22 10.61 16.60 -19.89
N VAL A 23 11.61 15.95 -19.27
CA VAL A 23 11.93 14.55 -19.57
C VAL A 23 11.05 13.61 -18.75
N LEU A 24 10.33 12.75 -19.46
CA LEU A 24 9.41 11.77 -18.90
C LEU A 24 10.00 10.35 -18.98
N THR A 25 9.53 9.49 -18.09
CA THR A 25 9.78 8.04 -18.15
C THR A 25 8.49 7.27 -17.89
N LEU A 26 8.46 5.99 -18.27
CA LEU A 26 7.28 5.13 -18.15
C LEU A 26 7.49 4.06 -17.08
N THR A 27 6.47 3.84 -16.26
CA THR A 27 6.46 2.86 -15.17
C THR A 27 5.24 1.95 -15.24
N GLU A 28 5.36 0.73 -14.74
CA GLU A 28 4.25 -0.25 -14.70
C GLU A 28 3.07 0.24 -13.85
N LYS A 29 3.34 0.94 -12.74
CA LYS A 29 2.32 1.30 -11.74
C LYS A 29 1.72 2.69 -11.93
N ASN A 30 2.55 3.66 -12.33
CA ASN A 30 2.18 5.07 -12.36
C ASN A 30 2.12 5.62 -13.79
N GLY A 31 2.37 4.80 -14.81
CA GLY A 31 2.44 5.27 -16.20
C GLY A 31 3.57 6.28 -16.39
N PHE A 32 3.26 7.42 -17.05
CA PHE A 32 4.20 8.52 -17.23
C PHE A 32 4.51 9.22 -15.92
N VAL A 33 5.79 9.46 -15.65
CA VAL A 33 6.29 10.25 -14.51
C VAL A 33 7.45 11.12 -14.96
N HIS A 34 7.73 12.23 -14.25
CA HIS A 34 8.96 12.97 -14.47
C HIS A 34 10.16 12.11 -14.10
N GLN A 35 11.19 12.13 -14.95
CA GLN A 35 12.40 11.35 -14.70
C GLN A 35 13.11 11.78 -13.39
N SER A 36 13.02 13.07 -13.05
CA SER A 36 13.53 13.65 -11.79
C SER A 36 12.96 13.00 -10.54
N ASP A 37 11.67 12.67 -10.57
CA ASP A 37 10.96 12.15 -9.41
C ASP A 37 11.34 10.70 -9.12
N ARG A 38 11.85 9.99 -10.15
CA ARG A 38 12.25 8.59 -10.05
C ARG A 38 13.73 8.42 -9.74
N PHE A 39 14.59 9.30 -10.25
CA PHE A 39 16.03 9.20 -10.10
C PHE A 39 16.56 10.37 -9.27
N HIS A 40 16.41 10.28 -7.93
CA HIS A 40 16.88 11.30 -6.97
C HIS A 40 18.39 11.62 -7.04
N LYS A 41 19.18 10.85 -7.79
CA LYS A 41 20.60 11.10 -8.07
C LYS A 41 20.98 10.55 -9.45
N ARG A 42 20.80 11.35 -10.52
CA ARG A 42 21.50 11.30 -11.84
C ARG A 42 20.64 12.01 -12.89
N LEU A 43 20.76 13.34 -12.99
CA LEU A 43 20.19 14.11 -14.10
C LEU A 43 21.23 14.98 -14.81
N ALA A 44 22.51 14.91 -14.40
CA ALA A 44 23.54 15.83 -14.89
C ALA A 44 24.13 15.46 -16.27
N THR A 45 23.78 14.34 -16.89
CA THR A 45 24.44 13.86 -18.13
C THR A 45 23.60 12.86 -18.95
N GLU A 46 22.31 13.11 -19.21
CA GLU A 46 21.60 12.36 -20.25
C GLU A 46 21.56 13.16 -21.55
N ASP A 47 22.23 12.65 -22.59
CA ASP A 47 22.07 13.14 -23.96
C ASP A 47 20.64 12.82 -24.45
N VAL A 48 19.78 13.83 -24.43
CA VAL A 48 18.38 13.74 -24.85
C VAL A 48 18.18 14.02 -26.34
N SER A 49 19.25 14.18 -27.14
CA SER A 49 19.16 14.54 -28.57
C SER A 49 18.31 13.60 -29.41
N LYS A 50 18.18 12.33 -29.00
CA LYS A 50 17.40 11.30 -29.69
C LYS A 50 16.01 11.07 -29.09
N TYR A 51 15.65 11.80 -28.04
CA TYR A 51 14.38 11.60 -27.35
C TYR A 51 13.23 12.08 -28.23
N LYS A 52 12.09 11.42 -28.08
CA LYS A 52 10.90 11.66 -28.89
C LYS A 52 9.90 12.52 -28.13
N VAL A 53 9.18 13.37 -28.84
CA VAL A 53 8.09 14.16 -28.29
C VAL A 53 6.89 13.27 -27.97
N VAL A 54 6.31 13.48 -26.80
CA VAL A 54 5.03 12.92 -26.40
C VAL A 54 4.14 14.03 -25.90
N ARG A 55 2.93 14.16 -26.47
CA ARG A 55 1.98 15.22 -26.13
C ARG A 55 0.86 14.67 -25.27
N ARG A 56 0.06 15.57 -24.70
CA ARG A 56 -1.13 15.16 -23.94
C ARG A 56 -2.01 14.26 -24.80
N ASN A 57 -2.46 13.16 -24.21
CA ASN A 57 -3.24 12.08 -24.83
C ASN A 57 -2.47 11.10 -25.72
N ASP A 58 -1.19 11.33 -26.02
CA ASP A 58 -0.38 10.33 -26.70
C ASP A 58 -0.12 9.13 -25.78
N ILE A 59 0.00 7.95 -26.37
CA ILE A 59 0.22 6.68 -25.66
C ILE A 59 1.65 6.21 -25.90
N ALA A 60 2.29 5.67 -24.88
CA ALA A 60 3.54 4.95 -25.03
C ALA A 60 3.55 3.67 -24.20
N PHE A 61 4.37 2.70 -24.60
CA PHE A 61 4.64 1.52 -23.78
C PHE A 61 6.13 1.22 -23.67
N ASN A 62 6.51 0.47 -22.64
CA ASN A 62 7.87 -0.05 -22.48
C ASN A 62 7.92 -1.47 -23.06
N PRO A 63 8.63 -1.71 -24.19
CA PRO A 63 8.65 -3.01 -24.83
C PRO A 63 9.11 -4.17 -23.94
N TYR A 64 9.91 -3.90 -22.90
CA TYR A 64 10.45 -4.92 -22.01
C TYR A 64 9.54 -5.26 -20.82
N LEU A 65 8.53 -4.40 -20.57
CA LEU A 65 7.62 -4.50 -19.43
C LEU A 65 6.15 -4.42 -19.84
N LEU A 66 5.85 -4.51 -21.15
CA LEU A 66 4.46 -4.48 -21.63
C LEU A 66 3.63 -5.64 -21.06
N TRP A 67 4.23 -6.84 -20.95
CA TRP A 67 3.61 -8.01 -20.31
C TRP A 67 3.22 -7.76 -18.84
N ALA A 68 3.84 -6.77 -18.18
CA ALA A 68 3.53 -6.33 -16.83
C ALA A 68 2.64 -5.07 -16.80
N GLY A 69 2.10 -4.65 -17.95
CA GLY A 69 1.20 -3.51 -18.08
C GLY A 69 1.89 -2.15 -18.19
N ALA A 70 3.18 -2.08 -18.54
CA ALA A 70 3.88 -0.81 -18.75
C ALA A 70 3.46 -0.11 -20.06
N VAL A 71 2.22 0.36 -20.11
CA VAL A 71 1.60 1.18 -21.16
C VAL A 71 0.84 2.32 -20.49
N ALA A 72 0.89 3.54 -21.03
CA ALA A 72 0.12 4.64 -20.46
C ALA A 72 -0.20 5.72 -21.50
N GLN A 73 -1.14 6.57 -21.13
CA GLN A 73 -1.46 7.83 -21.79
C GLN A 73 -0.75 8.98 -21.06
N ASN A 74 -0.16 9.92 -21.80
CA ASN A 74 0.39 11.12 -21.20
C ASN A 74 -0.75 12.03 -20.73
N THR A 75 -0.87 12.15 -19.42
CA THR A 75 -1.86 13.00 -18.73
C THR A 75 -1.19 14.04 -17.83
N ILE A 76 0.15 14.08 -17.79
CA ILE A 76 0.89 14.91 -16.83
C ILE A 76 1.34 16.24 -17.42
N VAL A 77 1.72 16.28 -18.71
CA VAL A 77 2.19 17.50 -19.38
C VAL A 77 1.57 17.64 -20.76
N ASP A 78 1.50 18.88 -21.26
CA ASP A 78 1.02 19.15 -22.62
C ASP A 78 1.99 18.67 -23.68
N GLU A 79 3.29 18.84 -23.42
CA GLU A 79 4.39 18.33 -24.23
C GLU A 79 5.54 17.91 -23.31
N GLY A 80 6.11 16.73 -23.58
CA GLY A 80 7.27 16.17 -22.88
C GLY A 80 8.15 15.40 -23.86
N ILE A 81 9.35 15.00 -23.42
CA ILE A 81 10.22 14.12 -24.20
C ILE A 81 10.48 12.81 -23.49
N ILE A 82 10.61 11.74 -24.26
CA ILE A 82 10.78 10.39 -23.72
C ILE A 82 11.81 9.58 -24.52
N SER A 83 12.44 8.63 -23.84
CA SER A 83 13.47 7.77 -24.43
C SER A 83 13.02 7.17 -25.77
N PRO A 84 13.91 7.13 -26.80
CA PRO A 84 13.61 6.49 -28.08
C PRO A 84 13.23 5.01 -27.95
N LEU A 85 13.55 4.38 -26.81
CA LEU A 85 13.22 3.00 -26.47
C LEU A 85 11.71 2.71 -26.47
N TYR A 86 10.89 3.69 -26.06
CA TYR A 86 9.46 3.48 -25.87
C TYR A 86 8.70 3.85 -27.15
N PRO A 87 8.00 2.92 -27.81
CA PRO A 87 7.12 3.23 -28.92
C PRO A 87 6.04 4.24 -28.50
N THR A 88 5.70 5.15 -29.41
CA THR A 88 4.81 6.30 -29.17
C THR A 88 3.70 6.31 -30.20
N PHE A 89 2.47 6.54 -29.76
CA PHE A 89 1.26 6.39 -30.56
C PHE A 89 0.32 7.56 -30.37
N LYS A 90 -0.26 8.02 -31.48
CA LYS A 90 -1.45 8.87 -31.46
C LYS A 90 -2.69 7.99 -31.54
N VAL A 91 -3.73 8.40 -30.82
CA VAL A 91 -5.06 7.80 -30.98
C VAL A 91 -5.67 8.35 -32.26
N ARG A 92 -6.14 7.46 -33.13
CA ARG A 92 -6.75 7.83 -34.41
C ARG A 92 -8.12 8.48 -34.19
N ASN A 93 -8.54 9.27 -35.18
CA ASN A 93 -9.86 9.89 -35.19
C ASN A 93 -10.96 8.82 -35.07
N GLY A 94 -12.03 9.13 -34.34
CA GLY A 94 -13.13 8.20 -34.04
C GLY A 94 -12.98 7.43 -32.73
N PHE A 95 -11.86 7.58 -32.02
CA PHE A 95 -11.64 6.96 -30.71
C PHE A 95 -11.32 8.01 -29.63
N ASP A 96 -11.88 7.85 -28.43
CA ASP A 96 -11.55 8.70 -27.28
C ASP A 96 -10.24 8.21 -26.64
N PRO A 97 -9.21 9.08 -26.48
CA PRO A 97 -7.92 8.64 -25.97
C PRO A 97 -7.95 8.04 -24.56
N ARG A 98 -8.86 8.52 -23.69
CA ARG A 98 -8.99 7.99 -22.33
C ARG A 98 -9.63 6.61 -22.36
N TYR A 99 -10.62 6.40 -23.22
CA TYR A 99 -11.20 5.07 -23.45
C TYR A 99 -10.12 4.07 -23.91
N VAL A 100 -9.34 4.45 -24.93
CA VAL A 100 -8.25 3.58 -25.45
C VAL A 100 -7.23 3.30 -24.36
N ALA A 101 -6.82 4.30 -23.58
CA ALA A 101 -5.91 4.10 -22.46
C ALA A 101 -6.45 3.12 -21.40
N ARG A 102 -7.73 3.27 -21.01
CA ARG A 102 -8.40 2.39 -20.03
C ARG A 102 -8.55 0.95 -20.55
N LEU A 103 -8.77 0.78 -21.85
CA LEU A 103 -8.81 -0.52 -22.52
C LEU A 103 -7.43 -1.20 -22.47
N LEU A 104 -6.37 -0.49 -22.87
CA LEU A 104 -5.01 -1.02 -22.88
C LEU A 104 -4.49 -1.37 -21.48
N LEU A 105 -4.96 -0.65 -20.46
CA LEU A 105 -4.66 -0.92 -19.04
C LEU A 105 -5.59 -1.95 -18.39
N SER A 106 -6.49 -2.57 -19.16
CA SER A 106 -7.40 -3.57 -18.59
C SER A 106 -6.70 -4.85 -18.20
N PRO A 107 -7.13 -5.52 -17.12
CA PRO A 107 -6.56 -6.82 -16.73
C PRO A 107 -6.57 -7.83 -17.88
N GLN A 108 -7.62 -7.81 -18.70
CA GLN A 108 -7.75 -8.65 -19.89
C GLN A 108 -6.63 -8.37 -20.91
N MET A 109 -6.37 -7.09 -21.20
CA MET A 109 -5.29 -6.72 -22.12
C MET A 109 -3.91 -7.03 -21.56
N ILE A 110 -3.69 -6.82 -20.26
CA ILE A 110 -2.42 -7.16 -19.61
C ILE A 110 -2.13 -8.67 -19.72
N SER A 111 -3.14 -9.52 -19.52
CA SER A 111 -2.99 -10.97 -19.73
C SER A 111 -2.68 -11.33 -21.17
N VAL A 112 -3.22 -10.59 -22.15
CA VAL A 112 -2.94 -10.81 -23.58
C VAL A 112 -1.52 -10.36 -23.95
N TYR A 113 -0.97 -9.31 -23.32
CA TYR A 113 0.40 -8.87 -23.59
C TYR A 113 1.46 -9.95 -23.27
N ASP A 114 1.15 -10.83 -22.32
CA ASP A 114 2.04 -11.94 -21.98
C ASP A 114 2.18 -12.95 -23.14
N THR A 115 1.15 -13.11 -23.99
CA THR A 115 1.17 -14.09 -25.09
C THR A 115 2.03 -13.63 -26.26
N ILE A 116 2.23 -12.32 -26.43
CA ILE A 116 3.09 -11.73 -27.48
C ILE A 116 4.50 -11.41 -26.99
N ALA A 117 4.79 -11.65 -25.71
CA ALA A 117 6.10 -11.36 -25.13
C ALA A 117 7.07 -12.52 -25.37
N PHE A 118 8.08 -12.32 -26.21
CA PHE A 118 9.09 -13.32 -26.57
C PHE A 118 10.37 -13.19 -25.71
N GLY A 119 11.07 -14.31 -25.50
CA GLY A 119 12.30 -14.39 -24.71
C GLY A 119 12.20 -15.38 -23.54
N SER A 120 13.25 -16.17 -23.30
CA SER A 120 13.23 -17.27 -22.32
C SER A 120 13.64 -16.85 -20.90
N VAL A 121 14.30 -15.70 -20.73
CA VAL A 121 14.77 -15.22 -19.42
C VAL A 121 13.74 -14.25 -18.83
N PRO A 122 13.21 -14.52 -17.61
CA PRO A 122 12.33 -13.59 -16.91
C PRO A 122 12.96 -12.19 -16.81
N ARG A 123 12.17 -11.14 -17.10
CA ARG A 123 12.61 -9.72 -17.21
C ARG A 123 13.55 -9.37 -18.39
N ARG A 124 13.82 -10.30 -19.30
CA ARG A 124 14.41 -10.01 -20.63
C ARG A 124 13.43 -10.28 -21.78
N ARG A 125 12.17 -10.57 -21.44
CA ARG A 125 11.08 -10.69 -22.39
C ARG A 125 10.77 -9.34 -23.03
N ARG A 126 10.39 -9.35 -24.30
CA ARG A 126 10.06 -8.14 -25.05
C ARG A 126 8.85 -8.38 -25.93
N SER A 127 8.06 -7.34 -26.15
CA SER A 127 7.00 -7.30 -27.15
C SER A 127 7.40 -6.38 -28.30
N SER A 128 7.14 -6.78 -29.54
CA SER A 128 7.36 -5.93 -30.71
C SER A 128 6.17 -4.98 -30.93
N VAL A 129 6.40 -3.88 -31.66
CA VAL A 129 5.30 -2.96 -32.03
C VAL A 129 4.33 -3.63 -32.99
N SER A 130 4.83 -4.44 -33.94
CA SER A 130 3.97 -5.15 -34.90
C SER A 130 3.03 -6.11 -34.19
N ASP A 131 3.52 -6.91 -33.24
CA ASP A 131 2.68 -7.86 -32.52
C ASP A 131 1.66 -7.14 -31.65
N PHE A 132 2.05 -6.04 -30.99
CA PHE A 132 1.15 -5.21 -30.21
C PHE A 132 0.02 -4.60 -31.07
N LEU A 133 0.35 -4.02 -32.22
CA LEU A 133 -0.65 -3.43 -33.12
C LEU A 133 -1.53 -4.49 -33.79
N ALA A 134 -1.04 -5.72 -33.95
CA ALA A 134 -1.80 -6.85 -34.51
C ALA A 134 -2.78 -7.48 -33.52
N LEU A 135 -2.67 -7.19 -32.21
CA LEU A 135 -3.62 -7.71 -31.23
C LEU A 135 -5.04 -7.26 -31.56
N GLU A 136 -5.93 -8.24 -31.67
CA GLU A 136 -7.35 -7.99 -31.90
C GLU A 136 -8.08 -7.73 -30.60
N ILE A 137 -9.00 -6.78 -30.61
CA ILE A 137 -9.90 -6.42 -29.51
C ILE A 137 -11.35 -6.42 -30.03
N THR A 138 -12.30 -6.42 -29.11
CA THR A 138 -13.71 -6.18 -29.45
C THR A 138 -13.87 -4.79 -30.03
N ASP A 139 -14.79 -4.66 -30.98
CA ASP A 139 -15.05 -3.40 -31.65
C ASP A 139 -15.46 -2.34 -30.59
N PRO A 140 -14.74 -1.22 -30.50
CA PRO A 140 -15.11 -0.14 -29.60
C PRO A 140 -16.53 0.34 -29.89
N PRO A 141 -17.30 0.75 -28.86
CA PRO A 141 -18.63 1.30 -29.06
C PRO A 141 -18.53 2.69 -29.72
N SER A 142 -19.68 3.33 -29.93
CA SER A 142 -19.72 4.70 -30.47
C SER A 142 -18.83 5.66 -29.66
N LEU A 143 -18.32 6.72 -30.30
CA LEU A 143 -17.44 7.69 -29.64
C LEU A 143 -18.08 8.30 -28.37
N ASP A 144 -19.40 8.52 -28.38
CA ASP A 144 -20.12 9.04 -27.23
C ASP A 144 -20.17 8.02 -26.08
N GLU A 145 -20.35 6.74 -26.38
CA GLU A 145 -20.30 5.69 -25.36
C GLU A 145 -18.87 5.47 -24.84
N GLN A 146 -17.85 5.58 -25.70
CA GLN A 146 -16.44 5.57 -25.27
C GLN A 146 -16.15 6.68 -24.26
N ARG A 147 -16.59 7.92 -24.56
CA ARG A 147 -16.47 9.07 -23.66
C ARG A 147 -17.19 8.85 -22.33
N ARG A 148 -18.39 8.26 -22.37
CA ARG A 148 -19.18 7.93 -21.18
C ARG A 148 -18.48 6.90 -20.30
N ILE A 149 -18.02 5.80 -20.90
CA ILE A 149 -17.27 4.73 -20.20
C ILE A 149 -16.01 5.31 -19.55
N ALA A 150 -15.22 6.07 -20.33
CA ALA A 150 -14.01 6.71 -19.83
C ALA A 150 -14.29 7.63 -18.64
N ALA A 151 -15.32 8.48 -18.73
CA ALA A 151 -15.70 9.39 -17.65
C ALA A 151 -16.11 8.65 -16.36
N ILE A 152 -16.85 7.54 -16.48
CA ILE A 152 -17.24 6.71 -15.32
C ILE A 152 -16.00 6.08 -14.67
N LEU A 153 -15.11 5.48 -15.46
CA LEU A 153 -13.89 4.86 -14.97
C LEU A 153 -12.95 5.89 -14.33
N ASP A 154 -12.79 7.07 -14.93
CA ASP A 154 -11.97 8.16 -14.40
C ASP A 154 -12.51 8.69 -13.07
N CYS A 155 -13.84 8.84 -12.95
CA CYS A 155 -14.49 9.25 -11.71
C CYS A 155 -14.26 8.21 -10.60
N ALA A 156 -14.48 6.92 -10.90
CA ALA A 156 -14.27 5.83 -9.95
C ALA A 156 -12.81 5.74 -9.49
N ASP A 157 -11.85 5.86 -10.40
CA ASP A 157 -10.42 5.82 -10.10
C ASP A 157 -9.95 7.02 -9.27
N SER A 158 -10.48 8.21 -9.57
CA SER A 158 -10.25 9.42 -8.77
C SER A 158 -10.77 9.24 -7.34
N LEU A 159 -11.95 8.65 -7.17
CA LEU A 159 -12.53 8.41 -5.85
C LEU A 159 -11.73 7.34 -5.07
N ARG A 160 -11.27 6.28 -5.74
CA ARG A 160 -10.39 5.25 -5.15
C ARG A 160 -9.08 5.87 -4.66
N THR A 161 -8.46 6.73 -5.47
CA THR A 161 -7.22 7.44 -5.12
C THR A 161 -7.42 8.32 -3.88
N LYS A 162 -8.46 9.15 -3.86
CA LYS A 162 -8.81 9.99 -2.70
C LYS A 162 -9.05 9.15 -1.44
N ARG A 163 -9.75 8.01 -1.54
CA ARG A 163 -9.96 7.13 -0.38
C ARG A 163 -8.68 6.48 0.13
N ARG A 164 -7.77 6.05 -0.76
CA ARG A 164 -6.45 5.53 -0.36
C ARG A 164 -5.64 6.59 0.40
N GLN A 165 -5.68 7.84 -0.06
CA GLN A 165 -5.03 8.97 0.63
C GLN A 165 -5.64 9.20 2.01
N ILE A 166 -6.97 9.21 2.14
CA ILE A 166 -7.66 9.34 3.44
C ILE A 166 -7.28 8.19 4.39
N VAL A 167 -7.28 6.95 3.92
CA VAL A 167 -6.89 5.77 4.73
C VAL A 167 -5.45 5.91 5.23
N SER A 168 -4.54 6.42 4.39
CA SER A 168 -3.15 6.70 4.78
C SER A 168 -3.05 7.86 5.78
N ALA A 169 -3.85 8.92 5.61
CA ALA A 169 -3.83 10.10 6.47
C ALA A 169 -4.29 9.79 7.90
N PHE A 170 -5.13 8.77 8.12
CA PHE A 170 -5.52 8.34 9.46
C PHE A 170 -4.34 7.85 10.31
N GLU A 171 -3.27 7.34 9.69
CA GLU A 171 -2.06 6.96 10.44
C GLU A 171 -1.38 8.19 11.04
N SER A 172 -1.21 9.24 10.23
CA SER A 172 -0.65 10.52 10.66
C SER A 172 -1.55 11.21 11.68
N LEU A 173 -2.88 11.13 11.52
CA LEU A 173 -3.83 11.69 12.48
C LEU A 173 -3.69 11.04 13.86
N ARG A 174 -3.51 9.71 13.93
CA ARG A 174 -3.32 9.00 15.21
C ARG A 174 -2.08 9.52 15.95
N GLN A 175 -0.97 9.68 15.24
CA GLN A 175 0.26 10.23 15.81
C GLN A 175 0.08 11.69 16.26
N SER A 176 -0.56 12.51 15.43
CA SER A 176 -0.85 13.91 15.76
C SER A 176 -1.71 14.04 17.02
N VAL A 177 -2.76 13.22 17.18
CA VAL A 177 -3.59 13.21 18.38
C VAL A 177 -2.79 12.80 19.63
N PHE A 178 -1.88 11.84 19.51
CA PHE A 178 -0.99 11.45 20.62
C PHE A 178 -0.09 12.63 21.05
N ILE A 179 0.58 13.26 20.08
CA ILE A 179 1.47 14.41 20.34
C ILE A 179 0.70 15.62 20.88
N ASP A 180 -0.47 15.91 20.33
CA ASP A 180 -1.35 16.97 20.82
C ASP A 180 -1.69 16.76 22.30
N MET A 181 -2.10 15.54 22.67
CA MET A 181 -2.55 15.26 24.03
C MET A 181 -1.40 15.14 25.04
N PHE A 182 -0.30 14.48 24.68
CA PHE A 182 0.74 14.09 25.65
C PHE A 182 2.11 14.75 25.40
N GLY A 183 2.31 15.34 24.21
CA GLY A 183 3.62 15.82 23.77
C GLY A 183 4.55 14.68 23.32
N ASP A 184 5.74 15.05 22.85
CA ASP A 184 6.80 14.09 22.55
C ASP A 184 7.37 13.52 23.87
N PRO A 185 7.33 12.20 24.10
CA PRO A 185 7.91 11.57 25.28
C PRO A 185 9.41 11.84 25.47
N ALA A 186 10.15 12.17 24.41
CA ALA A 186 11.58 12.46 24.49
C ALA A 186 11.88 13.79 25.21
N SER A 187 11.13 14.84 24.88
CA SER A 187 11.30 16.19 25.43
C SER A 187 10.39 16.46 26.63
N ASN A 188 9.29 15.70 26.75
CA ASN A 188 8.26 15.85 27.78
C ASN A 188 7.87 17.33 28.02
N PRO A 189 7.41 18.05 26.99
CA PRO A 189 7.18 19.50 27.07
C PRO A 189 6.06 19.87 28.05
N ARG A 190 5.20 18.90 28.39
CA ARG A 190 4.07 19.05 29.32
C ARG A 190 4.43 18.68 30.76
N GLY A 191 5.66 18.26 31.04
CA GLY A 191 6.11 17.91 32.39
C GLY A 191 5.32 16.75 33.02
N LEU A 192 4.83 15.80 32.22
CA LEU A 192 4.06 14.68 32.71
C LEU A 192 4.93 13.75 33.56
N PRO A 193 4.35 13.04 34.55
CA PRO A 193 5.08 12.00 35.30
C PRO A 193 5.71 11.00 34.35
N THR A 194 6.88 10.48 34.70
CA THR A 194 7.63 9.55 33.86
C THR A 194 7.86 8.23 34.59
N GLY A 195 7.91 7.14 33.83
CA GLY A 195 8.33 5.83 34.30
C GLY A 195 8.75 4.97 33.13
N THR A 196 8.43 3.68 33.21
CA THR A 196 8.73 2.67 32.21
C THR A 196 7.48 1.90 31.84
N ILE A 197 7.52 1.17 30.72
CA ILE A 197 6.41 0.28 30.34
C ILE A 197 6.11 -0.74 31.43
N ARG A 198 7.10 -1.19 32.22
CA ARG A 198 6.91 -2.04 33.39
C ARG A 198 5.87 -1.48 34.37
N ASP A 199 5.86 -0.16 34.57
CA ASP A 199 4.95 0.49 35.52
C ASP A 199 3.50 0.53 35.01
N LEU A 200 3.31 0.37 33.69
CA LEU A 200 2.00 0.35 33.04
C LEU A 200 1.40 -1.07 32.95
N VAL A 201 2.22 -2.12 32.98
CA VAL A 201 1.81 -3.48 32.60
C VAL A 201 1.82 -4.47 33.76
N GLN A 202 0.72 -5.22 33.90
CA GLN A 202 0.58 -6.34 34.82
C GLN A 202 1.32 -7.59 34.33
N SER A 203 1.32 -7.85 33.02
CA SER A 203 1.99 -9.03 32.46
C SER A 203 2.53 -8.79 31.05
N ALA A 204 3.54 -9.56 30.69
CA ALA A 204 4.18 -9.58 29.38
C ALA A 204 4.47 -11.03 28.97
N ASP A 205 3.52 -11.66 28.28
CA ASP A 205 3.51 -13.10 28.04
C ASP A 205 3.81 -13.44 26.58
N TYR A 206 4.65 -14.45 26.36
CA TYR A 206 4.91 -14.96 25.01
C TYR A 206 3.74 -15.78 24.48
N GLY A 207 3.54 -15.69 23.18
CA GLY A 207 2.60 -16.56 22.46
C GLY A 207 3.10 -17.99 22.34
N THR A 208 2.25 -18.84 21.78
CA THR A 208 2.54 -20.26 21.62
C THR A 208 3.55 -20.55 20.50
N SER A 209 4.38 -21.59 20.68
CA SER A 209 5.26 -22.15 19.65
C SER A 209 4.58 -23.19 18.76
N GLU A 210 3.31 -23.51 19.03
CA GLU A 210 2.54 -24.46 18.22
C GLU A 210 2.44 -24.00 16.76
N LYS A 211 2.52 -24.96 15.83
CA LYS A 211 2.43 -24.66 14.40
C LYS A 211 1.00 -24.28 14.03
N SER A 212 0.85 -23.24 13.22
CA SER A 212 -0.43 -22.84 12.64
C SER A 212 -0.60 -23.41 11.23
N SER A 213 -1.81 -23.83 10.88
CA SER A 213 -2.17 -24.43 9.59
C SER A 213 -3.40 -23.70 8.99
N GLN A 214 -3.97 -24.23 7.91
CA GLN A 214 -5.24 -23.72 7.35
C GLN A 214 -6.47 -24.23 8.11
N GLU A 215 -6.30 -25.19 9.02
CA GLU A 215 -7.36 -25.89 9.75
C GLU A 215 -7.11 -25.85 11.26
N GLY A 216 -8.16 -26.00 12.05
CA GLY A 216 -8.09 -26.01 13.52
C GLY A 216 -9.19 -25.21 14.17
N ASP A 217 -9.25 -25.31 15.50
CA ASP A 217 -10.42 -24.87 16.28
C ASP A 217 -10.38 -23.38 16.64
N ILE A 218 -9.20 -22.75 16.60
CA ILE A 218 -9.02 -21.35 16.94
C ILE A 218 -8.10 -20.63 15.96
N ALA A 219 -8.51 -19.42 15.55
CA ALA A 219 -7.70 -18.55 14.73
C ALA A 219 -6.51 -17.95 15.50
N VAL A 220 -5.38 -17.78 14.81
CA VAL A 220 -4.08 -17.42 15.39
C VAL A 220 -3.56 -16.10 14.81
N LEU A 221 -3.33 -15.13 15.69
CA LEU A 221 -2.66 -13.89 15.39
C LEU A 221 -1.15 -14.11 15.28
N ARG A 222 -0.59 -13.70 14.14
CA ARG A 222 0.84 -13.79 13.81
C ARG A 222 1.44 -12.40 13.61
N MET A 223 2.75 -12.34 13.35
CA MET A 223 3.46 -11.09 13.06
C MET A 223 2.84 -10.28 11.90
N ASN A 224 2.20 -10.93 10.92
CA ASN A 224 1.56 -10.27 9.79
C ASN A 224 0.21 -9.65 10.13
N ASN A 225 -0.45 -10.14 11.19
CA ASN A 225 -1.74 -9.61 11.62
C ASN A 225 -1.59 -8.33 12.45
N VAL A 226 -0.38 -7.98 12.91
CA VAL A 226 -0.11 -6.69 13.57
C VAL A 226 0.44 -5.73 12.52
N THR A 227 -0.31 -4.67 12.22
CA THR A 227 0.08 -3.68 11.20
C THR A 227 1.04 -2.64 11.80
N TYR A 228 1.80 -1.95 10.93
CA TYR A 228 2.69 -0.87 11.38
C TYR A 228 1.92 0.32 11.93
N GLY A 229 0.72 0.57 11.39
CA GLY A 229 -0.24 1.56 11.85
C GLY A 229 -0.94 1.23 13.16
N GLY A 230 -0.63 0.09 13.78
CA GLY A 230 -1.16 -0.32 15.07
C GLY A 230 -2.59 -0.83 15.07
N ASP A 231 -3.06 -1.33 13.92
CA ASP A 231 -4.27 -2.13 13.79
C ASP A 231 -3.97 -3.64 13.83
N ILE A 232 -5.00 -4.43 14.19
CA ILE A 232 -5.04 -5.87 13.95
C ILE A 232 -5.74 -6.15 12.62
N ASP A 233 -5.06 -6.85 11.72
CA ASP A 233 -5.57 -7.30 10.43
C ASP A 233 -5.99 -8.77 10.48
N LEU A 234 -7.29 -9.02 10.31
CA LEU A 234 -7.91 -10.34 10.37
C LEU A 234 -8.23 -10.95 9.00
N ARG A 235 -7.76 -10.34 7.91
CA ARG A 235 -8.07 -10.82 6.54
C ARG A 235 -7.42 -12.17 6.23
N GLU A 236 -6.20 -12.39 6.73
CA GLU A 236 -5.43 -13.61 6.51
C GLU A 236 -5.11 -14.31 7.82
N LEU A 237 -6.03 -15.17 8.27
CA LEU A 237 -5.88 -15.97 9.48
C LEU A 237 -5.37 -17.38 9.14
N LYS A 238 -4.70 -17.96 10.14
CA LYS A 238 -4.39 -19.39 10.20
C LYS A 238 -4.98 -19.91 11.49
N TYR A 239 -5.08 -21.22 11.60
CA TYR A 239 -5.74 -21.88 12.70
C TYR A 239 -4.78 -22.83 13.41
N MET A 240 -5.14 -23.22 14.64
CA MET A 240 -4.47 -24.27 15.39
C MET A 240 -5.46 -24.90 16.37
N THR A 241 -5.06 -26.02 16.94
CA THR A 241 -5.75 -26.63 18.08
C THR A 241 -4.92 -26.39 19.34
N LEU A 242 -5.57 -25.85 20.37
CA LEU A 242 -4.95 -25.63 21.68
C LEU A 242 -5.58 -26.58 22.70
N PRO A 243 -4.77 -27.25 23.54
CA PRO A 243 -5.27 -27.92 24.74
C PRO A 243 -6.07 -26.96 25.63
N VAL A 244 -7.14 -27.47 26.26
CA VAL A 244 -8.06 -26.66 27.09
C VAL A 244 -7.32 -25.94 28.22
N ASP A 245 -6.36 -26.60 28.86
CA ASP A 245 -5.53 -26.06 29.94
C ASP A 245 -4.58 -24.92 29.49
N LYS A 246 -4.33 -24.82 28.19
CA LYS A 246 -3.46 -23.79 27.59
C LYS A 246 -4.24 -22.63 26.97
N TYR A 247 -5.56 -22.72 26.92
CA TYR A 247 -6.42 -21.79 26.19
C TYR A 247 -6.31 -20.35 26.73
N ASP A 248 -6.49 -20.14 28.04
CA ASP A 248 -6.41 -18.80 28.63
C ASP A 248 -5.01 -18.18 28.55
N ARG A 249 -3.99 -19.03 28.60
CA ARG A 249 -2.59 -18.61 28.51
C ARG A 249 -2.28 -18.05 27.13
N TYR A 250 -2.68 -18.76 26.07
CA TYR A 250 -2.30 -18.42 24.69
C TYR A 250 -3.38 -17.74 23.87
N THR A 251 -4.46 -17.27 24.49
CA THR A 251 -5.46 -16.44 23.82
C THR A 251 -5.42 -14.98 24.26
N VAL A 252 -5.80 -14.09 23.35
CA VAL A 252 -6.04 -12.68 23.63
C VAL A 252 -7.49 -12.44 24.04
N ARG A 253 -7.71 -11.38 24.82
CA ARG A 253 -9.01 -10.74 25.07
C ARG A 253 -8.96 -9.28 24.66
N LYS A 254 -10.14 -8.69 24.53
CA LYS A 254 -10.32 -7.25 24.35
C LYS A 254 -9.47 -6.47 25.35
N GLY A 255 -8.70 -5.50 24.83
CA GLY A 255 -7.77 -4.67 25.60
C GLY A 255 -6.36 -5.24 25.73
N ASP A 256 -6.10 -6.48 25.33
CA ASP A 256 -4.73 -7.00 25.28
C ASP A 256 -3.93 -6.28 24.18
N VAL A 257 -2.69 -5.88 24.49
CA VAL A 257 -1.79 -5.22 23.53
C VAL A 257 -0.81 -6.26 22.97
N LEU A 258 -0.75 -6.38 21.65
CA LEU A 258 0.16 -7.28 20.96
C LEU A 258 1.37 -6.52 20.43
N PHE A 259 2.56 -6.96 20.84
CA PHE A 259 3.85 -6.41 20.44
C PHE A 259 4.62 -7.45 19.61
N ASN A 260 5.02 -7.07 18.40
CA ASN A 260 5.79 -7.93 17.49
C ASN A 260 7.27 -7.95 17.87
N ARG A 261 7.71 -9.00 18.57
CA ARG A 261 9.07 -9.09 19.12
C ARG A 261 10.15 -9.52 18.12
N THR A 262 9.78 -10.16 17.02
CA THR A 262 10.74 -10.69 16.04
C THR A 262 10.35 -10.26 14.63
N ASN A 263 11.22 -9.49 13.98
CA ASN A 263 11.04 -9.09 12.59
C ASN A 263 12.34 -8.53 11.98
N SER A 264 12.29 -7.95 10.78
CA SER A 264 13.37 -7.06 10.33
C SER A 264 13.51 -5.85 11.27
N ALA A 265 14.67 -5.18 11.25
CA ALA A 265 14.93 -4.02 12.10
C ALA A 265 13.91 -2.88 11.91
N ASP A 266 13.35 -2.73 10.70
CA ASP A 266 12.35 -1.70 10.41
C ASP A 266 10.93 -2.06 10.88
N LEU A 267 10.64 -3.35 11.07
CA LEU A 267 9.30 -3.88 11.33
C LEU A 267 9.15 -4.52 12.72
N VAL A 268 10.23 -4.61 13.50
CA VAL A 268 10.16 -5.06 14.89
C VAL A 268 9.46 -3.99 15.73
N GLY A 269 8.67 -4.43 16.70
CA GLY A 269 7.91 -3.56 17.59
C GLY A 269 6.65 -2.93 16.99
N LYS A 270 6.13 -3.48 15.88
CA LYS A 270 4.73 -3.25 15.50
C LYS A 270 3.83 -3.60 16.70
N THR A 271 2.95 -2.69 17.06
CA THR A 271 2.15 -2.81 18.29
C THR A 271 0.71 -2.44 18.01
N ALA A 272 -0.23 -3.28 18.40
CA ALA A 272 -1.67 -3.02 18.22
C ALA A 272 -2.48 -3.51 19.42
N VAL A 273 -3.61 -2.85 19.67
CA VAL A 273 -4.56 -3.29 20.69
C VAL A 273 -5.57 -4.24 20.06
N TYR A 274 -5.86 -5.35 20.73
CA TYR A 274 -6.92 -6.24 20.32
C TYR A 274 -8.26 -5.72 20.83
N HIS A 275 -9.17 -5.39 19.92
CA HIS A 275 -10.49 -4.84 20.25
C HIS A 275 -11.65 -5.79 19.95
N GLY A 276 -11.37 -6.98 19.42
CA GLY A 276 -12.39 -7.99 19.16
C GLY A 276 -12.93 -8.61 20.44
N ASP A 277 -14.16 -9.12 20.36
CA ASP A 277 -14.81 -9.78 21.50
C ASP A 277 -14.48 -11.29 21.55
N ASN A 278 -14.00 -11.87 20.45
CA ASN A 278 -13.64 -13.28 20.37
C ASN A 278 -12.27 -13.56 20.98
N ARG A 279 -12.06 -14.78 21.48
CA ARG A 279 -10.72 -15.26 21.87
C ARG A 279 -9.98 -15.70 20.62
N LEU A 280 -8.76 -15.20 20.43
CA LEU A 280 -7.85 -15.65 19.36
C LEU A 280 -6.54 -16.10 19.98
N ALA A 281 -5.97 -17.17 19.43
CA ALA A 281 -4.62 -17.58 19.80
C ALA A 281 -3.60 -16.56 19.28
N TYR A 282 -2.39 -16.51 19.86
CA TYR A 282 -1.30 -15.67 19.35
C TYR A 282 0.03 -16.40 19.34
N ALA A 283 0.79 -16.22 18.26
CA ALA A 283 2.04 -16.92 18.00
C ALA A 283 3.22 -16.36 18.82
N GLY A 284 4.25 -17.19 19.08
CA GLY A 284 5.41 -16.86 19.92
C GLY A 284 6.32 -15.73 19.41
N TYR A 285 6.10 -15.24 18.18
CA TYR A 285 6.71 -14.01 17.66
C TYR A 285 6.03 -12.74 18.18
N LEU A 286 4.94 -12.88 18.93
CA LEU A 286 4.24 -11.80 19.60
C LEU A 286 4.43 -11.91 21.12
N VAL A 287 4.48 -10.76 21.77
CA VAL A 287 4.34 -10.59 23.22
C VAL A 287 2.99 -9.95 23.48
N ARG A 288 2.23 -10.53 24.39
CA ARG A 288 0.97 -9.95 24.89
C ARG A 288 1.27 -9.14 26.14
N LEU A 289 1.04 -7.84 26.07
CA LEU A 289 1.12 -6.92 27.20
C LEU A 289 -0.29 -6.68 27.74
N ARG A 290 -0.47 -6.85 29.05
CA ARG A 290 -1.70 -6.49 29.75
C ARG A 290 -1.42 -5.31 30.66
N VAL A 291 -2.17 -4.22 30.48
CA VAL A 291 -2.03 -3.03 31.32
C VAL A 291 -2.69 -3.24 32.69
N HIS A 292 -2.19 -2.54 33.71
CA HIS A 292 -2.86 -2.45 35.00
C HIS A 292 -4.17 -1.66 34.89
N ASP A 293 -5.09 -1.87 35.83
CA ASP A 293 -6.30 -1.07 35.95
C ASP A 293 -5.94 0.42 36.09
N GLY A 294 -6.69 1.27 35.41
CA GLY A 294 -6.43 2.72 35.34
C GLY A 294 -5.47 3.15 34.23
N PHE A 295 -4.81 2.22 33.55
CA PHE A 295 -4.01 2.50 32.35
C PHE A 295 -4.74 2.09 31.07
N SER A 296 -4.50 2.86 30.00
CA SER A 296 -5.09 2.59 28.69
C SER A 296 -4.17 1.73 27.82
N PRO A 297 -4.67 0.63 27.24
CA PRO A 297 -3.92 -0.14 26.25
C PRO A 297 -3.69 0.66 24.96
N ASP A 298 -4.61 1.56 24.60
CA ASP A 298 -4.43 2.45 23.45
C ASP A 298 -3.29 3.43 23.69
N PHE A 299 -3.17 3.98 24.90
CA PHE A 299 -2.06 4.86 25.26
C PHE A 299 -0.72 4.12 25.12
N LEU A 300 -0.60 2.91 25.66
CA LEU A 300 0.61 2.08 25.52
C LEU A 300 0.94 1.81 24.05
N SER A 301 -0.06 1.44 23.25
CA SER A 301 0.10 1.28 21.79
C SER A 301 0.52 2.59 21.10
N GLY A 302 -0.01 3.73 21.55
CA GLY A 302 0.35 5.07 21.08
C GLY A 302 1.82 5.39 21.32
N VAL A 303 2.31 5.16 22.55
CA VAL A 303 3.73 5.33 22.92
C VAL A 303 4.63 4.49 22.00
N LEU A 304 4.36 3.19 21.88
CA LEU A 304 5.19 2.25 21.10
C LEU A 304 5.11 2.47 19.58
N ASN A 305 4.13 3.23 19.09
CA ASN A 305 3.99 3.61 17.69
C ASN A 305 4.33 5.09 17.40
N SER A 306 4.64 5.88 18.44
CA SER A 306 5.16 7.23 18.27
C SER A 306 6.57 7.21 17.67
N ASP A 307 7.02 8.34 17.15
CA ASP A 307 8.38 8.48 16.61
C ASP A 307 9.44 8.19 17.68
N TYR A 308 9.20 8.65 18.91
CA TYR A 308 10.02 8.30 20.08
C TYR A 308 10.07 6.79 20.31
N GLY A 309 8.91 6.13 20.32
CA GLY A 309 8.81 4.68 20.53
C GLY A 309 9.55 3.92 19.44
N LYS A 310 9.34 4.27 18.17
CA LYS A 310 10.03 3.64 17.03
C LYS A 310 11.53 3.90 17.05
N ALA A 311 11.99 5.10 17.39
CA ALA A 311 13.41 5.41 17.53
C ALA A 311 14.06 4.60 18.67
N THR A 312 13.39 4.50 19.82
CA THR A 312 13.85 3.70 20.96
C THR A 312 13.96 2.22 20.59
N LEU A 313 12.93 1.66 19.95
CA LEU A 313 12.93 0.26 19.50
C LEU A 313 14.06 -0.02 18.49
N ARG A 314 14.31 0.89 17.54
CA ARG A 314 15.44 0.79 16.60
C ARG A 314 16.80 0.78 17.33
N GLY A 315 16.98 1.65 18.33
CA GLY A 315 18.20 1.69 19.14
C GLY A 315 18.42 0.43 19.99
N MET A 316 17.35 -0.28 20.35
CA MET A 316 17.41 -1.54 21.10
C MET A 316 17.68 -2.76 20.22
N CYS A 317 17.56 -2.64 18.89
CA CYS A 317 17.79 -3.75 17.98
C CYS A 317 19.27 -4.15 17.98
N LYS A 318 19.58 -5.30 18.58
CA LYS A 318 20.87 -5.97 18.40
C LYS A 318 20.91 -6.47 16.96
N SER A 319 21.74 -5.86 16.11
CA SER A 319 21.93 -6.30 14.72
C SER A 319 22.56 -7.69 14.70
N ILE A 320 21.74 -8.74 14.66
CA ILE A 320 22.12 -10.07 14.23
C ILE A 320 21.58 -10.22 12.81
N VAL A 321 22.41 -10.74 11.91
CA VAL A 321 22.18 -10.86 10.45
C VAL A 321 20.70 -11.05 10.10
N GLY A 322 20.07 -10.00 9.55
CA GLY A 322 18.74 -10.03 8.94
C GLY A 322 17.52 -10.02 9.87
N MET A 323 17.67 -10.15 11.20
CA MET A 323 16.54 -10.16 12.15
C MET A 323 16.83 -9.39 13.43
N ALA A 324 15.89 -8.55 13.84
CA ALA A 324 15.88 -7.88 15.13
C ALA A 324 14.96 -8.60 16.11
N ASN A 325 15.39 -8.65 17.38
CA ASN A 325 14.61 -9.22 18.48
C ASN A 325 14.55 -8.24 19.64
N ILE A 326 13.35 -8.05 20.21
CA ILE A 326 13.14 -7.32 21.46
C ILE A 326 12.29 -8.19 22.37
N ASN A 327 12.88 -8.69 23.45
CA ASN A 327 12.21 -9.65 24.34
C ASN A 327 11.24 -8.95 25.32
N ALA A 328 10.42 -9.75 26.02
CA ALA A 328 9.40 -9.24 26.94
C ALA A 328 9.97 -8.42 28.11
N LYS A 329 11.20 -8.68 28.55
CA LYS A 329 11.86 -7.88 29.59
C LYS A 329 12.39 -6.56 29.03
N GLU A 330 12.97 -6.59 27.82
CA GLU A 330 13.50 -5.41 27.13
C GLU A 330 12.39 -4.39 26.82
N VAL A 331 11.24 -4.82 26.28
CA VAL A 331 10.13 -3.88 26.01
C VAL A 331 9.63 -3.18 27.29
N GLN A 332 9.67 -3.86 28.44
CA GLN A 332 9.27 -3.28 29.72
C GLN A 332 10.23 -2.21 30.25
N THR A 333 11.49 -2.15 29.78
CA THR A 333 12.46 -1.12 30.23
C THR A 333 12.35 0.19 29.45
N ILE A 334 11.54 0.24 28.39
CA ILE A 334 11.32 1.45 27.61
C ILE A 334 10.73 2.53 28.52
N ARG A 335 11.38 3.70 28.56
CA ARG A 335 10.88 4.86 29.31
C ARG A 335 9.64 5.44 28.63
N THR A 336 8.73 5.97 29.42
CA THR A 336 7.47 6.53 28.92
C THR A 336 6.91 7.60 29.86
N LEU A 337 5.97 8.38 29.34
CA LEU A 337 5.09 9.25 30.12
C LEU A 337 4.02 8.40 30.82
N ILE A 338 3.57 8.89 31.97
CA ILE A 338 2.47 8.36 32.78
C ILE A 338 1.43 9.49 32.95
N PRO A 339 0.61 9.77 31.92
CA PRO A 339 -0.44 10.78 32.02
C PRO A 339 -1.58 10.33 32.95
N PRO A 340 -2.41 11.26 33.46
CA PRO A 340 -3.58 10.93 34.26
C PRO A 340 -4.53 9.96 33.54
N ALA A 341 -5.13 9.03 34.29
CA ALA A 341 -6.06 8.02 33.75
C ALA A 341 -7.21 8.64 32.94
N ALA A 342 -7.71 9.81 33.37
CA ALA A 342 -8.76 10.53 32.65
C ALA A 342 -8.34 10.96 31.23
N ASP A 343 -7.09 11.37 31.04
CA ASP A 343 -6.59 11.78 29.72
C ASP A 343 -6.27 10.58 28.83
N GLN A 344 -5.79 9.49 29.43
CA GLN A 344 -5.67 8.20 28.75
C GLN A 344 -7.02 7.69 28.24
N ALA A 345 -8.09 7.80 29.04
CA ALA A 345 -9.45 7.43 28.63
C ALA A 345 -9.97 8.32 27.50
N LYS A 346 -9.75 9.64 27.56
CA LYS A 346 -10.09 10.56 26.45
C LYS A 346 -9.36 10.17 25.17
N TYR A 347 -8.08 9.78 25.27
CA TYR A 347 -7.30 9.33 24.12
C TYR A 347 -7.89 8.05 23.53
N SER A 348 -8.21 7.04 24.34
CA SER A 348 -8.90 5.82 23.88
C SER A 348 -10.18 6.12 23.08
N VAL A 349 -11.02 7.04 23.57
CA VAL A 349 -12.24 7.44 22.85
C VAL A 349 -11.94 8.09 21.49
N ARG A 350 -10.89 8.93 21.41
CA ARG A 350 -10.46 9.54 20.14
C ARG A 350 -9.93 8.47 19.17
N ILE A 351 -9.11 7.53 19.65
CA ILE A 351 -8.56 6.43 18.84
C ILE A 351 -9.66 5.50 18.33
N GLU A 352 -10.64 5.17 19.16
CA GLU A 352 -11.79 4.37 18.74
C GLU A 352 -12.56 5.03 17.59
N ARG A 353 -12.83 6.35 17.68
CA ARG A 353 -13.48 7.11 16.60
C ARG A 353 -12.65 7.11 15.32
N ILE A 354 -11.34 7.34 15.43
CA ILE A 354 -10.41 7.29 14.28
C ILE A 354 -10.45 5.92 13.61
N ARG A 355 -10.39 4.84 14.40
CA ARG A 355 -10.47 3.46 13.89
C ARG A 355 -11.79 3.21 13.16
N ALA A 356 -12.91 3.60 13.77
CA ALA A 356 -14.24 3.40 13.18
C ALA A 356 -14.43 4.16 11.86
N GLU A 357 -13.91 5.40 11.75
CA GLU A 357 -13.91 6.15 10.49
C GLU A 357 -13.01 5.49 9.44
N LYS A 358 -11.79 5.11 9.82
CA LYS A 358 -10.84 4.43 8.94
C LYS A 358 -11.41 3.13 8.37
N ASP A 359 -12.09 2.33 9.19
CA ASP A 359 -12.72 1.08 8.77
C ASP A 359 -13.87 1.34 7.79
N ARG A 360 -14.70 2.37 8.02
CA ARG A 360 -15.70 2.83 7.03
C ARG A 360 -15.07 3.22 5.71
N HIS A 361 -13.94 3.94 5.74
CA HIS A 361 -13.23 4.33 4.53
C HIS A 361 -12.62 3.14 3.78
N ARG A 362 -12.06 2.16 4.51
CA ARG A 362 -11.55 0.89 3.94
C ARG A 362 -12.66 0.06 3.31
N ALA A 363 -13.80 -0.10 3.98
CA ALA A 363 -14.93 -0.87 3.46
C ALA A 363 -15.48 -0.29 2.15
N ALA A 364 -15.63 1.04 2.10
CA ALA A 364 -16.08 1.72 0.89
C ALA A 364 -15.02 1.75 -0.22
N LEU A 365 -13.72 1.78 0.11
CA LEU A 365 -12.66 1.57 -0.88
C LEU A 365 -12.78 0.17 -1.52
N ALA A 366 -12.97 -0.89 -0.72
CA ALA A 366 -13.16 -2.25 -1.23
C ALA A 366 -14.45 -2.40 -2.08
N ALA A 367 -15.51 -1.65 -1.77
CA ALA A 367 -16.70 -1.59 -2.61
C ALA A 367 -16.42 -0.90 -3.96
N LEU A 368 -15.64 0.20 -3.95
CA LEU A 368 -15.24 0.90 -5.17
C LEU A 368 -14.28 0.08 -6.04
N ASP A 369 -13.35 -0.67 -5.43
CA ASP A 369 -12.47 -1.58 -6.17
C ASP A 369 -13.30 -2.62 -6.94
N ARG A 370 -14.28 -3.26 -6.27
CA ARG A 370 -15.21 -4.22 -6.91
C ARG A 370 -16.07 -3.58 -8.00
N LEU A 371 -16.59 -2.38 -7.77
CA LEU A 371 -17.38 -1.66 -8.77
C LEU A 371 -16.53 -1.32 -10.01
N PHE A 372 -15.31 -0.84 -9.79
CA PHE A 372 -14.37 -0.49 -10.86
C PHE A 372 -14.06 -1.72 -11.72
N GLU A 373 -13.72 -2.85 -11.09
CA GLU A 373 -13.48 -4.13 -11.79
C GLU A 373 -14.72 -4.58 -12.59
N SER A 374 -15.92 -4.46 -12.02
CA SER A 374 -17.16 -4.82 -12.70
C SER A 374 -17.45 -3.95 -13.93
N VAL A 375 -17.32 -2.62 -13.80
CA VAL A 375 -17.52 -1.69 -14.93
C VAL A 375 -16.48 -1.95 -16.01
N GLN A 376 -15.22 -2.15 -15.63
CA GLN A 376 -14.14 -2.43 -16.57
C GLN A 376 -14.36 -3.74 -17.33
N ALA A 377 -14.75 -4.82 -16.63
CA ALA A 377 -15.04 -6.10 -17.25
C ALA A 377 -16.25 -6.08 -18.19
N ARG A 378 -17.26 -5.26 -17.87
CA ARG A 378 -18.43 -5.05 -18.76
C ARG A 378 -18.09 -4.20 -19.98
N ALA A 379 -17.31 -3.14 -19.78
CA ALA A 379 -16.95 -2.20 -20.85
C ALA A 379 -16.00 -2.82 -21.88
N PHE A 380 -15.12 -3.72 -21.45
CA PHE A 380 -14.07 -4.31 -22.30
C PHE A 380 -14.26 -5.82 -22.49
N ARG A 381 -15.50 -6.30 -22.38
CA ARG A 381 -15.81 -7.72 -22.57
C ARG A 381 -15.44 -8.13 -23.98
N ARG A 382 -14.64 -9.19 -24.11
CA ARG A 382 -14.52 -9.92 -25.37
C ARG A 382 -15.75 -10.80 -25.52
N GLU A 383 -16.57 -10.52 -26.52
CA GLU A 383 -17.52 -11.54 -27.00
C GLU A 383 -16.70 -12.68 -27.65
N PRO A 384 -17.10 -13.95 -27.40
CA PRO A 384 -16.40 -15.11 -27.92
C PRO A 384 -16.43 -15.22 -29.45
#